data_AF-A0A6N8B202-F1
#
_entry.id   AF-A0A6N8B202-F1
#
_cell.length_a   1.000
_cell.length_b   1.000
_cell.length_c   1.000
_cell.angle_alpha   90.00
_cell.angle_beta   90.00
_cell.angle_gamma   90.00
#
_symmetry.space_group_name_H-M   'P 1'
#
loop_
_entity.id
_entity.type
_entity.pdbx_description
1 polymer ?
#
loop_
_entity_poly.entity_id
_entity_poly.type
_entity_poly.pdbx_seq_one_letter_code
_entity_poly.pdbx_strand_id
1 'polypeptide(L)'
;MEYRIIKSPSKGAVDILFRRKGSASTSPIEDYDAIGLVQGRLIDMVFAADIAEKAAGVVVEDIKGHCPQNMIMIAIFGDTASVEAALKEIQCKLKQVKAGEALC
;
A
#
# COMPACT_ATOMS: atom_id res chain seq x y z
N MET A 1 5.44 -8.63 6.91
CA MET A 1 5.09 -7.49 6.04
C MET A 1 6.11 -6.42 6.25
N GLU A 2 6.56 -5.85 5.15
CA GLU A 2 7.47 -4.72 5.14
C GLU A 2 6.70 -3.45 4.80
N TYR A 3 7.06 -2.36 5.45
CA TYR A 3 6.44 -1.05 5.27
C TYR A 3 7.52 -0.01 5.00
N ARG A 4 7.30 0.87 4.03
CA ARG A 4 8.11 2.06 3.77
C ARG A 4 7.18 3.23 3.48
N ILE A 5 7.59 4.42 3.88
CA ILE A 5 6.93 5.66 3.47
C ILE A 5 7.95 6.52 2.73
N ILE A 6 7.54 7.05 1.59
CA ILE A 6 8.31 8.02 0.81
C ILE A 6 7.55 9.33 0.90
N LYS A 7 8.12 10.32 1.59
CA LYS A 7 7.60 11.69 1.62
C LYS A 7 8.21 12.48 0.49
N SER A 8 7.41 13.29 -0.20
CA SER A 8 7.81 14.08 -1.36
C SER A 8 8.57 13.22 -2.40
N PRO A 9 7.92 12.18 -2.94
CA PRO A 9 8.58 11.20 -3.79
C PRO A 9 9.19 11.85 -5.03
N SER A 10 10.41 11.44 -5.38
CA SER A 10 11.06 11.93 -6.59
C SER A 10 10.33 11.42 -7.84
N LYS A 11 10.37 12.21 -8.91
CA LYS A 11 9.77 11.83 -10.20
C LYS A 11 10.22 10.44 -10.68
N GLY A 12 11.49 10.09 -10.50
CA GLY A 12 12.01 8.78 -10.89
C GLY A 12 11.39 7.62 -10.10
N ALA A 13 11.14 7.79 -8.79
CA ALA A 13 10.48 6.78 -7.97
C ALA A 13 9.00 6.61 -8.37
N VAL A 14 8.33 7.74 -8.63
CA VAL A 14 6.98 7.79 -9.16
C VAL A 14 6.88 7.05 -10.49
N ASP A 15 7.73 7.38 -11.46
CA ASP A 15 7.73 6.76 -12.80
C ASP A 15 7.98 5.23 -12.74
N ILE A 16 8.73 4.76 -11.74
CA ILE A 16 8.95 3.33 -11.49
C ILE A 16 7.65 2.64 -11.05
N LEU A 17 6.86 3.28 -10.19
CA LEU A 17 5.59 2.75 -9.69
C LEU A 17 4.51 2.78 -10.77
N PHE A 18 4.36 3.90 -11.47
CA PHE A 18 3.35 4.04 -12.53
C PHE A 18 3.55 3.06 -13.69
N ARG A 19 4.79 2.70 -14.02
CA ARG A 19 5.09 1.65 -15.03
C ARG A 19 4.71 0.24 -14.58
N ARG A 20 4.52 0.03 -13.28
CA ARG A 20 4.28 -1.27 -12.66
C ARG A 20 2.88 -1.39 -12.06
N LYS A 21 2.10 -0.30 -12.04
CA LYS A 21 0.78 -0.31 -11.42
C LYS A 21 -0.16 -1.29 -12.13
N GLY A 22 -1.04 -1.92 -11.35
CA GLY A 22 -1.96 -2.93 -11.81
C GLY A 22 -3.12 -2.35 -12.62
N SER A 23 -3.56 -1.14 -12.28
CA SER A 23 -4.66 -0.44 -12.94
C SER A 23 -4.29 0.03 -14.35
N ALA A 24 -5.30 0.11 -15.23
CA ALA A 24 -5.13 0.65 -16.58
C ALA A 24 -4.55 2.08 -16.53
N SER A 25 -3.74 2.45 -17.52
CA SER A 25 -3.04 3.75 -17.59
C SER A 25 -3.95 4.98 -17.56
N THR A 26 -5.27 4.80 -17.59
CA THR A 26 -6.30 5.84 -17.72
C THR A 26 -6.79 6.45 -16.41
N SER A 27 -6.39 5.91 -15.25
CA SER A 27 -6.72 6.53 -13.95
C SER A 27 -5.53 7.38 -13.50
N PRO A 28 -5.56 8.72 -13.71
CA PRO A 28 -4.52 9.58 -13.18
C PRO A 28 -4.66 9.60 -11.65
N ILE A 29 -3.55 9.33 -10.97
CA ILE A 29 -3.44 9.55 -9.53
C ILE A 29 -2.80 10.92 -9.41
N GLU A 30 -3.64 11.92 -9.13
CA GLU A 30 -3.22 13.31 -8.99
C GLU A 30 -3.18 13.67 -7.50
N ASP A 31 -2.43 14.73 -7.17
CA ASP A 31 -2.41 15.34 -5.84
C ASP A 31 -2.01 14.41 -4.67
N TYR A 32 -0.80 13.84 -4.72
CA TYR A 32 -0.19 13.13 -3.59
C TYR A 32 1.13 13.75 -3.16
N ASP A 33 1.35 13.80 -1.84
CA ASP A 33 2.60 14.27 -1.22
C ASP A 33 3.43 13.12 -0.65
N ALA A 34 2.82 11.95 -0.47
CA ALA A 34 3.48 10.77 0.09
C ALA A 34 3.00 9.49 -0.60
N ILE A 35 3.87 8.47 -0.53
CA ILE A 35 3.59 7.12 -0.99
C ILE A 35 3.95 6.13 0.11
N GLY A 36 2.97 5.35 0.55
CA GLY A 36 3.17 4.19 1.41
C GLY A 36 3.39 2.95 0.57
N LEU A 37 4.49 2.23 0.80
CA LEU A 37 4.77 0.94 0.17
C LEU A 37 4.60 -0.16 1.20
N VAL A 38 3.80 -1.17 0.86
CA VAL A 38 3.53 -2.32 1.70
C VAL A 38 3.78 -3.58 0.91
N GLN A 39 4.62 -4.48 1.44
CA GLN A 39 4.95 -5.75 0.79
C GLN A 39 4.68 -6.93 1.72
N GLY A 40 4.10 -8.00 1.17
CA GLY A 40 3.83 -9.23 1.91
C GLY A 40 3.13 -10.29 1.06
N ARG A 41 2.47 -11.24 1.72
CA ARG A 41 1.74 -12.31 1.04
C ARG A 41 0.49 -11.75 0.36
N LEU A 42 0.04 -12.40 -0.72
CA LEU A 42 -1.18 -12.02 -1.46
C LEU A 42 -2.40 -11.79 -0.55
N ILE A 43 -2.70 -12.73 0.34
CA ILE A 43 -3.82 -12.62 1.27
C ILE A 43 -3.69 -11.41 2.21
N ASP A 44 -2.48 -11.15 2.72
CA ASP A 44 -2.22 -10.05 3.64
C ASP A 44 -2.34 -8.70 2.92
N MET A 45 -1.94 -8.63 1.65
CA MET A 45 -2.01 -7.40 0.85
C MET A 45 -3.44 -7.06 0.43
N VAL A 46 -4.27 -8.05 0.07
CA VAL A 46 -5.69 -7.79 -0.22
C VAL A 46 -6.40 -7.25 1.02
N PHE A 47 -6.11 -7.82 2.19
CA PHE A 47 -6.61 -7.31 3.46
C PHE A 47 -6.09 -5.90 3.78
N ALA A 48 -4.80 -5.64 3.57
CA ALA A 48 -4.21 -4.32 3.77
C ALA A 48 -4.78 -3.26 2.80
N ALA A 49 -5.04 -3.63 1.55
CA ALA A 49 -5.65 -2.77 0.55
C ALA A 49 -7.07 -2.34 0.95
N ASP A 50 -7.91 -3.28 1.39
CA ASP A 50 -9.26 -2.98 1.88
C ASP A 50 -9.25 -2.03 3.09
N ILE A 51 -8.28 -2.20 4.00
CA ILE A 51 -8.10 -1.28 5.14
C ILE A 51 -7.70 0.11 4.66
N ALA A 52 -6.74 0.19 3.73
CA ALA A 52 -6.22 1.45 3.22
C ALA A 52 -7.27 2.21 2.39
N GLU A 53 -8.02 1.55 1.50
CA GLU A 53 -9.07 2.21 0.71
C GLU A 53 -10.20 2.79 1.56
N LYS A 54 -10.46 2.23 2.75
CA LYS A 54 -11.43 2.78 3.71
C LYS A 54 -10.92 4.04 4.41
N ALA A 55 -9.63 4.31 4.38
CA ALA A 55 -9.09 5.57 4.88
C ALA A 55 -9.40 6.68 3.87
N ALA A 56 -9.94 7.80 4.35
CA ALA A 56 -10.21 8.95 3.49
C ALA A 56 -8.91 9.53 2.93
N GLY A 57 -8.92 9.97 1.67
CA GLY A 57 -7.82 10.72 1.06
C GLY A 57 -6.62 9.89 0.59
N VAL A 58 -6.80 8.58 0.40
CA VAL A 58 -5.76 7.73 -0.22
C VAL A 58 -6.27 6.96 -1.43
N VAL A 59 -5.35 6.65 -2.35
CA VAL A 59 -5.57 5.77 -3.49
C VAL A 59 -4.62 4.59 -3.37
N VAL A 60 -5.13 3.37 -3.53
CA VAL A 60 -4.34 2.14 -3.41
C VAL A 60 -4.14 1.52 -4.78
N GLU A 61 -2.90 1.16 -5.10
CA GLU A 61 -2.53 0.50 -6.35
C GLU A 61 -1.74 -0.76 -6.09
N ASP A 62 -2.07 -1.83 -6.80
CA ASP A 62 -1.22 -3.02 -6.88
C ASP A 62 0.03 -2.71 -7.71
N ILE A 63 1.20 -3.11 -7.24
CA ILE A 63 2.47 -2.92 -7.93
C ILE A 63 2.99 -4.27 -8.41
N LYS A 64 2.81 -4.50 -9.71
CA LYS A 64 3.25 -5.73 -10.39
C LYS A 64 4.77 -5.77 -10.47
N GLY A 65 5.35 -6.82 -9.91
CA GLY A 65 6.78 -7.12 -10.02
C GLY A 65 7.02 -8.54 -10.52
N HIS A 66 8.27 -8.87 -10.85
CA HIS A 66 8.74 -10.26 -11.00
C HIS A 66 9.03 -10.91 -9.63
N CYS A 67 8.25 -10.55 -8.61
CA CYS A 67 8.41 -11.13 -7.28
C CYS A 67 8.03 -12.62 -7.32
N PRO A 68 8.62 -13.48 -6.47
CA PRO A 68 8.16 -14.87 -6.33
C PRO A 68 6.64 -14.92 -6.17
N GLN A 69 6.01 -15.96 -6.73
CA GLN A 69 4.55 -16.10 -6.96
C GLN A 69 3.61 -15.71 -5.81
N ASN A 70 4.10 -15.60 -4.58
CA ASN A 70 3.30 -15.33 -3.38
C ASN A 70 3.58 -13.98 -2.69
N MET A 71 4.55 -13.19 -3.15
CA MET A 71 4.87 -11.87 -2.58
C MET A 71 4.39 -10.76 -3.52
N ILE A 72 3.51 -9.90 -3.04
CA ILE A 72 3.02 -8.75 -3.79
C ILE A 72 3.21 -7.47 -2.98
N MET A 73 3.19 -6.33 -3.68
CA MET A 73 3.38 -5.01 -3.12
C MET A 73 2.22 -4.12 -3.53
N ILE A 74 1.70 -3.35 -2.58
CA ILE A 74 0.76 -2.26 -2.87
C ILE A 74 1.43 -0.91 -2.61
N ALA A 75 1.04 0.09 -3.37
CA ALA A 75 1.38 1.49 -3.18
C ALA A 75 0.13 2.27 -2.76
N ILE A 76 0.25 3.08 -1.71
CA ILE A 76 -0.82 3.90 -1.15
C ILE A 76 -0.41 5.35 -1.38
N PHE A 77 -1.10 6.04 -2.27
CA PHE A 77 -0.85 7.43 -2.63
C PHE A 77 -1.80 8.34 -1.85
N GLY A 78 -1.30 9.48 -1.37
CA GLY A 78 -2.14 10.50 -0.72
C GLY A 78 -1.30 11.60 -0.09
N ASP A 79 -1.92 12.44 0.74
CA ASP A 79 -1.17 13.36 1.59
C ASP A 79 -0.37 12.59 2.67
N THR A 80 0.63 13.23 3.26
CA THR A 80 1.51 12.57 4.26
C THR A 80 0.74 12.04 5.47
N ALA A 81 -0.24 12.78 5.98
CA ALA A 81 -0.99 12.39 7.17
C ALA A 81 -1.93 11.21 6.89
N SER A 82 -2.63 11.24 5.75
CA SER A 82 -3.53 10.19 5.29
C SER A 82 -2.79 8.88 5.04
N VAL A 83 -1.61 8.94 4.41
CA VAL A 83 -0.75 7.75 4.20
C VAL A 83 -0.22 7.21 5.53
N GLU A 84 0.26 8.05 6.44
CA GLU A 84 0.73 7.60 7.76
C GLU A 84 -0.40 6.95 8.58
N ALA A 85 -1.60 7.54 8.56
CA ALA A 85 -2.78 6.99 9.21
C ALA A 85 -3.16 5.62 8.64
N ALA A 86 -3.22 5.49 7.31
CA ALA A 86 -3.53 4.23 6.64
C ALA A 86 -2.50 3.14 7.00
N LEU A 87 -1.20 3.44 6.93
CA LEU A 87 -0.15 2.49 7.30
C LEU A 87 -0.23 2.05 8.76
N LYS A 88 -0.53 2.99 9.67
CA LYS A 88 -0.71 2.69 11.10
C LYS A 88 -1.91 1.77 11.33
N GLU A 89 -3.02 2.01 10.64
CA GLU A 89 -4.22 1.18 10.79
C GLU A 89 -4.02 -0.23 10.25
N ILE A 90 -3.35 -0.38 9.10
CA ILE A 90 -2.93 -1.68 8.56
C ILE A 90 -2.11 -2.45 9.61
N GLN A 91 -1.11 -1.80 10.22
CA GLN A 91 -0.28 -2.44 11.25
C GLN A 91 -1.09 -2.84 12.49
N CYS A 92 -2.02 -2.01 12.94
CA CYS A 92 -2.87 -2.30 14.09
C CYS A 92 -3.77 -3.52 13.83
N LYS A 93 -4.50 -3.55 12.71
CA LYS A 93 -5.43 -4.65 12.39
C LYS A 93 -4.70 -5.97 12.14
N LEU A 94 -3.55 -5.95 11.48
CA LEU A 94 -2.77 -7.18 11.28
C LEU A 94 -2.18 -7.75 12.58
N LYS A 95 -1.81 -6.89 13.54
CA LYS A 95 -1.41 -7.35 14.88
C LYS A 95 -2.59 -8.00 15.62
N GLN A 96 -3.79 -7.44 15.50
CA GLN A 96 -5.00 -8.01 16.10
C GLN A 96 -5.35 -9.38 15.49
N VAL A 97 -5.24 -9.55 14.17
CA VAL A 97 -5.45 -10.86 13.52
C VAL A 97 -4.48 -11.91 14.05
N LYS A 98 -3.18 -11.59 14.11
CA LYS A 98 -2.17 -12.52 14.65
C LYS A 98 -2.33 -12.81 16.15
N ALA A 99 -2.80 -11.84 16.93
CA ALA A 99 -3.08 -12.04 18.35
C ALA A 99 -4.36 -12.86 18.57
N GLY A 100 -5.37 -12.71 17.70
CA GLY A 100 -6.58 -13.54 17.69
C GLY A 100 -6.33 -14.98 17.26
N GLU A 101 -5.34 -15.22 16.39
CA GLU A 101 -4.87 -16.57 16.03
C GLU A 101 -4.16 -17.29 17.20
N ALA A 102 -3.74 -16.57 18.26
CA ALA A 102 -3.14 -17.16 19.47
C ALA A 102 -4.17 -17.60 20.53
N LEU A 103 -5.47 -17.49 20.23
CA LEU A 103 -6.59 -17.83 21.12
C LEU A 103 -7.46 -18.99 20.60
N CYS A 104 -6.92 -19.83 19.70
CA CYS A 104 -7.54 -21.10 19.30
C CYS A 104 -6.65 -22.29 19.63
#